data_AF-A0A970H003-F1
#
_entry.id   AF-A0A970H003-F1
#
_cell.length_a   1.000
_cell.length_b   1.000
_cell.length_c   1.000
_cell.angle_alpha   90.00
_cell.angle_beta   90.00
_cell.angle_gamma   90.00
#
_symmetry.space_group_name_H-M   'P 1'
#
loop_
_entity.id
_entity.type
_entity.pdbx_description
1 polymer ?
#
loop_
_entity_poly.entity_id
_entity_poly.type
_entity_poly.pdbx_seq_one_letter_code
_entity_poly.pdbx_strand_id
1 'polypeptide(L)'
;MYFFSFSKLDEILKKEEKASCQTYFRKVLSENRNLAIKLVNDTRITFPCFFVLMPVVEKENIYSLLREDLKKAYDFSKSVSANKPSNLKKDIKNKILLKWMVESSHLHNNLGGDFNEVVDVAVSILANEYRELSLLGIISELIFMRNRYDENIHDLVWAYFRFNTPITLKYIARFLDSKNPKDRKLAKKLLGCEAKSCKDFLKYMTEDESKMIYTDESFQYASNPRVYAAKEGTDHDLHKGKQV
;
A
#
# COMPACT_ATOMS: atom_id res chain seq x y z
N MET A 1 -11.78 -3.46 12.01
CA MET A 1 -10.37 -3.52 12.43
C MET A 1 -10.01 -5.00 12.52
N TYR A 2 -9.29 -5.54 11.55
CA TYR A 2 -8.82 -6.92 11.63
C TYR A 2 -7.69 -6.97 12.65
N PHE A 3 -7.85 -7.75 13.72
CA PHE A 3 -6.77 -8.03 14.65
C PHE A 3 -5.78 -8.98 13.97
N PHE A 4 -4.64 -8.45 13.52
CA PHE A 4 -3.51 -9.29 13.15
C PHE A 4 -2.92 -9.88 14.44
N SER A 5 -3.05 -11.19 14.62
CA SER A 5 -2.19 -11.92 15.56
C SER A 5 -0.83 -12.05 14.89
N PHE A 6 0.22 -11.51 15.50
CA PHE A 6 1.58 -11.56 14.96
C PHE A 6 2.20 -12.96 15.13
N SER A 7 3.00 -13.39 14.16
CA SER A 7 3.90 -14.54 14.38
C SER A 7 5.04 -14.14 15.32
N LYS A 8 5.80 -15.13 15.78
CA LYS A 8 6.99 -14.86 16.60
C LYS A 8 8.03 -13.99 15.88
N LEU A 9 8.17 -14.17 14.56
CA LEU A 9 9.12 -13.42 13.75
C LEU A 9 8.64 -11.97 13.54
N ASP A 10 7.33 -11.76 13.39
CA ASP A 10 6.75 -10.42 13.33
C ASP A 10 6.91 -9.65 14.64
N GLU A 11 6.74 -10.31 15.78
CA GLU A 11 6.98 -9.70 17.09
C GLU A 11 8.42 -9.18 17.22
N ILE A 12 9.39 -9.93 16.68
CA ILE A 12 10.79 -9.53 16.66
C ILE A 12 10.99 -8.35 15.71
N LEU A 13 10.48 -8.44 14.48
CA LEU A 13 10.57 -7.33 13.51
C LEU A 13 9.88 -6.05 13.99
N LYS A 14 8.83 -6.16 14.81
CA LYS A 14 8.15 -4.99 15.37
C LYS A 14 8.95 -4.30 16.48
N LYS A 15 9.75 -5.07 17.23
CA LYS A 15 10.54 -4.58 18.37
C LYS A 15 11.95 -4.14 17.96
N GLU A 16 12.46 -4.71 16.88
CA GLU A 16 13.85 -4.59 16.46
C GLU A 16 13.94 -4.20 14.98
N GLU A 17 15.16 -3.91 14.50
CA GLU A 17 15.38 -3.59 13.10
C GLU A 17 15.38 -4.85 12.21
N LYS A 18 15.26 -4.63 10.89
CA LYS A 18 15.33 -5.67 9.84
C LYS A 18 16.50 -6.64 10.05
N ALA A 19 17.68 -6.13 10.35
CA ALA A 19 18.90 -6.92 10.51
C ALA A 19 18.82 -7.90 11.69
N SER A 20 18.17 -7.50 12.78
CA SER A 20 18.04 -8.33 13.98
C SER A 20 17.06 -9.49 13.74
N CYS A 21 15.94 -9.23 13.06
CA CYS A 21 15.00 -10.28 12.66
C CYS A 21 15.68 -11.35 11.78
N GLN A 22 16.47 -10.92 10.79
CA GLN A 22 17.25 -11.84 9.96
C GLN A 22 18.31 -12.62 10.76
N THR A 23 18.99 -11.95 11.68
CA THR A 23 20.04 -12.57 12.52
C THR A 23 19.45 -13.63 13.44
N TYR A 24 18.32 -13.31 14.09
CA TYR A 24 17.58 -14.27 14.89
C TYR A 24 17.17 -15.49 14.05
N PHE A 25 16.59 -15.26 12.88
CA PHE A 25 16.15 -16.36 12.03
C PHE A 25 17.31 -17.26 11.57
N ARG A 26 18.46 -16.67 11.17
CA ARG A 26 19.68 -17.43 10.83
C ARG A 26 20.18 -18.26 12.01
N LYS A 27 20.19 -17.68 13.22
CA LYS A 27 20.59 -18.40 14.44
C LYS A 27 19.71 -19.62 14.67
N VAL A 28 18.39 -19.46 14.66
CA VAL A 28 17.45 -20.58 14.83
C VAL A 28 17.61 -21.61 13.71
N LEU A 29 17.87 -21.19 12.47
CA LEU A 29 18.09 -22.12 11.36
C LEU A 29 19.34 -22.98 11.54
N SER A 30 20.41 -22.40 12.09
CA SER A 30 21.66 -23.11 12.39
C SER A 30 21.54 -24.07 13.58
N GLU A 31 20.77 -23.70 14.60
CA GLU A 31 20.59 -24.49 15.83
C GLU A 31 19.51 -25.57 15.68
N ASN A 32 18.41 -25.24 15.00
CA ASN A 32 17.26 -26.12 14.83
C ASN A 32 16.51 -25.79 13.53
N ARG A 33 16.96 -26.41 12.43
CA ARG A 33 16.38 -26.21 11.09
C ARG A 33 14.87 -26.44 11.05
N ASN A 34 14.37 -27.51 11.65
CA ASN A 34 12.93 -27.82 11.65
C ASN A 34 12.11 -26.74 12.35
N LEU A 35 12.60 -26.20 13.47
CA LEU A 35 11.95 -25.09 14.15
C LEU A 35 11.94 -23.83 13.27
N ALA A 36 13.04 -23.49 12.63
CA ALA A 36 13.10 -22.34 11.72
C ALA A 36 12.10 -22.49 10.55
N ILE A 37 12.03 -23.67 9.93
CA ILE A 37 11.04 -23.94 8.87
C ILE A 37 9.60 -23.80 9.39
N LYS A 38 9.33 -24.24 10.63
CA LYS A 38 8.00 -24.04 11.26
C LYS A 38 7.71 -22.56 11.51
N LEU A 39 8.71 -21.77 11.92
CA LEU A 39 8.54 -20.34 12.20
C LEU A 39 8.26 -19.53 10.93
N VAL A 40 9.03 -19.74 9.85
CA VAL A 40 8.82 -18.97 8.60
C VAL A 40 7.50 -19.33 7.91
N ASN A 41 7.02 -20.56 8.09
CA ASN A 41 5.75 -21.04 7.56
C ASN A 41 4.56 -20.82 8.51
N ASP A 42 4.72 -20.08 9.61
CA ASP A 42 3.60 -19.71 10.49
C ASP A 42 2.55 -18.96 9.68
N THR A 43 1.29 -19.40 9.75
CA THR A 43 0.19 -18.83 8.96
C THR A 43 -0.10 -17.37 9.31
N ARG A 44 0.38 -16.91 10.47
CA ARG A 44 0.24 -15.54 10.97
C ARG A 44 1.35 -14.60 10.49
N ILE A 45 2.38 -15.11 9.80
CA ILE A 45 3.45 -14.24 9.31
C ILE A 45 2.88 -13.15 8.39
N THR A 46 3.30 -11.91 8.60
CA THR A 46 2.92 -10.81 7.71
C THR A 46 3.82 -10.79 6.47
N PHE A 47 3.35 -10.18 5.39
CA PHE A 47 4.17 -10.03 4.19
C PHE A 47 5.43 -9.18 4.45
N PRO A 48 5.39 -8.03 5.17
CA PRO A 48 6.59 -7.32 5.60
C PRO A 48 7.65 -8.19 6.26
N CYS A 49 7.24 -9.04 7.21
CA CYS A 49 8.17 -9.93 7.89
C CYS A 49 8.76 -10.97 6.95
N PHE A 50 7.92 -11.60 6.13
CA PHE A 50 8.41 -12.55 5.13
C PHE A 50 9.38 -11.90 4.14
N PHE A 51 9.08 -10.70 3.64
CA PHE A 51 9.94 -9.95 2.73
C PHE A 51 11.33 -9.69 3.33
N VAL A 52 11.37 -9.29 4.61
CA VAL A 52 12.62 -9.12 5.37
C VAL A 52 13.44 -10.41 5.41
N LEU A 53 12.80 -11.58 5.47
CA LEU A 53 13.46 -12.88 5.55
C LEU A 53 13.86 -13.47 4.19
N MET A 54 13.34 -12.96 3.07
CA MET A 54 13.66 -13.47 1.73
C MET A 54 15.16 -13.58 1.43
N PRO A 55 16.03 -12.62 1.79
CA PRO A 55 17.47 -12.76 1.58
C PRO A 55 18.09 -13.93 2.37
N VAL A 56 17.52 -14.26 3.53
CA VAL A 56 17.94 -15.43 4.32
C VAL A 56 17.45 -16.71 3.67
N VAL A 57 16.20 -16.74 3.19
CA VAL A 57 15.64 -17.88 2.46
C VAL A 57 16.51 -18.28 1.27
N GLU A 58 16.96 -17.27 0.51
CA GLU A 58 17.83 -17.43 -0.66
C GLU A 58 19.22 -17.93 -0.26
N LYS A 59 19.89 -17.26 0.67
CA LYS A 59 21.25 -17.61 1.10
C LYS A 59 21.34 -19.01 1.70
N GLU A 60 20.31 -19.42 2.45
CA GLU A 60 20.28 -20.69 3.18
C GLU A 60 19.60 -21.83 2.40
N ASN A 61 19.23 -21.58 1.13
CA ASN A 61 18.62 -22.55 0.21
C ASN A 61 17.38 -23.27 0.79
N ILE A 62 16.47 -22.51 1.42
CA ILE A 62 15.26 -23.08 2.04
C ILE A 62 13.96 -22.77 1.29
N TYR A 63 14.05 -22.19 0.08
CA TYR A 63 12.88 -21.86 -0.75
C TYR A 63 11.95 -23.05 -0.98
N SER A 64 12.49 -24.25 -1.23
CA SER A 64 11.70 -25.47 -1.47
C SER A 64 10.86 -25.90 -0.27
N LEU A 65 11.24 -25.47 0.93
CA LEU A 65 10.60 -25.79 2.22
C LEU A 65 9.53 -24.77 2.62
N LEU A 66 9.33 -23.72 1.82
CA LEU A 66 8.27 -22.75 2.05
C LEU A 66 6.89 -23.32 1.68
N ARG A 67 5.86 -22.85 2.38
CA ARG A 67 4.47 -23.01 1.95
C ARG A 67 4.20 -22.22 0.67
N GLU A 68 3.17 -22.63 -0.04
CA GLU A 68 3.01 -22.27 -1.46
C GLU A 68 2.60 -20.81 -1.72
N ASP A 69 1.87 -20.19 -0.80
CA ASP A 69 1.60 -18.76 -0.81
C ASP A 69 2.88 -17.93 -0.61
N LEU A 70 3.79 -18.36 0.27
CA LEU A 70 5.09 -17.70 0.46
C LEU A 70 6.01 -17.84 -0.75
N LYS A 71 6.03 -19.01 -1.41
CA LYS A 71 6.78 -19.16 -2.68
C LYS A 71 6.26 -18.20 -3.74
N LYS A 72 4.93 -18.10 -3.89
CA LYS A 72 4.33 -17.14 -4.83
C LYS A 72 4.65 -15.69 -4.48
N ALA A 73 4.61 -15.32 -3.20
CA ALA A 73 4.98 -13.98 -2.75
C ALA A 73 6.47 -13.69 -3.04
N TYR A 74 7.35 -14.68 -2.84
CA TYR A 74 8.77 -14.59 -3.16
C TYR A 74 8.99 -14.37 -4.66
N ASP A 75 8.38 -15.21 -5.50
CA ASP A 75 8.54 -15.15 -6.95
C ASP A 75 7.95 -13.87 -7.53
N PHE A 76 6.80 -13.43 -7.01
CA PHE A 76 6.21 -12.13 -7.35
C PHE A 76 7.18 -10.99 -7.02
N SER A 77 7.70 -10.96 -5.79
CA SER A 77 8.65 -9.92 -5.34
C SER A 77 9.91 -9.91 -6.21
N LYS A 78 10.47 -11.08 -6.52
CA LYS A 78 11.64 -11.19 -7.42
C LYS A 78 11.32 -10.75 -8.85
N SER A 79 10.11 -10.99 -9.34
CA SER A 79 9.71 -10.54 -10.69
C SER A 79 9.62 -9.01 -10.77
N VAL A 80 9.07 -8.36 -9.74
CA VAL A 80 9.04 -6.90 -9.61
C VAL A 80 10.45 -6.31 -9.57
N SER A 81 11.32 -6.80 -8.66
CA SER A 81 12.71 -6.32 -8.59
C SER A 81 13.51 -6.52 -9.89
N ALA A 82 13.10 -7.48 -10.72
CA ALA A 82 13.71 -7.73 -12.02
C ALA A 82 13.06 -6.92 -13.17
N ASN A 83 12.13 -6.00 -12.88
CA ASN A 83 11.30 -5.29 -13.86
C ASN A 83 10.63 -6.23 -14.88
N LYS A 84 10.26 -7.43 -14.44
CA LYS A 84 9.56 -8.41 -15.27
C LYS A 84 8.07 -8.28 -15.05
N PRO A 85 7.25 -8.52 -16.10
CA PRO A 85 5.81 -8.56 -15.93
C PRO A 85 5.45 -9.61 -14.87
N SER A 86 4.46 -9.28 -14.05
CA SER A 86 3.89 -10.22 -13.09
C SER A 86 3.41 -11.48 -13.83
N ASN A 87 3.88 -12.64 -13.39
CA ASN A 87 3.39 -13.93 -13.89
C ASN A 87 2.06 -14.35 -13.23
N LEU A 88 1.50 -13.53 -12.33
CA LEU A 88 0.25 -13.84 -11.65
C LEU A 88 -0.90 -13.73 -12.64
N LYS A 89 -1.44 -14.88 -13.04
CA LYS A 89 -2.71 -14.94 -13.79
C LYS A 89 -3.86 -14.45 -12.90
N LYS A 90 -4.87 -13.84 -13.51
CA LYS A 90 -6.11 -13.46 -12.83
C LYS A 90 -6.83 -14.69 -12.28
N ASP A 91 -6.63 -14.93 -10.98
CA ASP A 91 -7.20 -16.03 -10.19
C ASP A 91 -7.55 -15.55 -8.77
N ILE A 92 -8.52 -16.20 -8.12
CA ILE A 92 -8.94 -15.89 -6.76
C ILE A 92 -7.82 -16.11 -5.74
N LYS A 93 -6.96 -17.14 -5.91
CA LYS A 93 -5.85 -17.38 -4.98
C LYS A 93 -4.81 -16.27 -5.07
N ASN A 94 -4.53 -15.80 -6.29
CA ASN A 94 -3.61 -14.69 -6.51
C ASN A 94 -4.20 -13.36 -6.00
N LYS A 95 -5.52 -13.16 -6.10
CA LYS A 95 -6.20 -12.04 -5.45
C LYS A 95 -5.98 -12.06 -3.93
N ILE A 96 -6.23 -13.20 -3.28
CA ILE A 96 -6.08 -13.37 -1.83
C ILE A 96 -4.62 -13.12 -1.40
N LEU A 97 -3.65 -13.63 -2.16
CA LEU A 97 -2.23 -13.38 -1.93
C LEU A 97 -1.90 -11.89 -1.96
N LEU A 98 -2.26 -11.20 -3.04
CA LEU A 98 -2.02 -9.77 -3.20
C LEU A 98 -2.72 -8.95 -2.11
N LYS A 99 -3.93 -9.33 -1.72
CA LYS A 99 -4.62 -8.72 -0.57
C LYS A 99 -3.81 -8.88 0.70
N TRP A 100 -3.38 -10.08 1.06
CA TRP A 100 -2.56 -10.30 2.27
C TRP A 100 -1.27 -9.46 2.24
N MET A 101 -0.62 -9.37 1.08
CA MET A 101 0.57 -8.54 0.91
C MET A 101 0.29 -7.07 1.22
N VAL A 102 -0.75 -6.47 0.61
CA VAL A 102 -1.11 -5.06 0.83
C VAL A 102 -1.70 -4.82 2.21
N GLU A 103 -2.62 -5.67 2.67
CA GLU A 103 -3.31 -5.54 3.96
C GLU A 103 -2.33 -5.49 5.12
N SER A 104 -1.28 -6.31 5.09
CA SER A 104 -0.30 -6.36 6.17
C SER A 104 0.84 -5.34 6.03
N SER A 105 0.96 -4.66 4.88
CA SER A 105 2.08 -3.74 4.59
C SER A 105 2.16 -2.52 5.51
N HIS A 106 1.04 -2.09 6.11
CA HIS A 106 1.00 -0.94 7.01
C HIS A 106 1.43 -1.27 8.45
N LEU A 107 1.68 -2.54 8.77
CA LEU A 107 2.03 -3.00 10.11
C LEU A 107 3.51 -2.75 10.45
N HIS A 108 4.34 -2.52 9.42
CA HIS A 108 5.76 -2.22 9.53
C HIS A 108 6.08 -1.04 8.60
N ASN A 109 6.98 -0.16 9.04
CA ASN A 109 7.41 1.03 8.31
C ASN A 109 8.89 0.94 7.93
N ASN A 110 9.30 1.77 6.97
CA ASN A 110 10.72 1.97 6.62
C ASN A 110 11.48 0.69 6.26
N LEU A 111 10.87 -0.17 5.43
CA LEU A 111 11.49 -1.43 4.97
C LEU A 111 12.32 -1.28 3.68
N GLY A 112 12.34 -0.08 3.10
CA GLY A 112 13.15 0.30 1.94
C GLY A 112 12.36 0.39 0.63
N GLY A 113 12.99 0.99 -0.38
CA GLY A 113 12.41 1.23 -1.71
C GLY A 113 11.92 -0.04 -2.39
N ASP A 114 12.71 -1.12 -2.38
CA ASP A 114 12.34 -2.39 -3.02
C ASP A 114 11.04 -2.98 -2.43
N PHE A 115 10.86 -2.88 -1.11
CA PHE A 115 9.62 -3.32 -0.46
C PHE A 115 8.44 -2.47 -0.94
N ASN A 116 8.64 -1.15 -0.97
CA ASN A 116 7.62 -0.21 -1.38
C ASN A 116 7.17 -0.45 -2.83
N GLU A 117 8.11 -0.72 -3.73
CA GLU A 117 7.84 -1.04 -5.14
C GLU A 117 7.00 -2.32 -5.29
N VAL A 118 7.33 -3.39 -4.56
CA VAL A 118 6.53 -4.64 -4.59
C VAL A 118 5.09 -4.39 -4.14
N VAL A 119 4.90 -3.59 -3.09
CA VAL A 119 3.56 -3.22 -2.60
C VAL A 119 2.81 -2.37 -3.62
N ASP A 120 3.48 -1.43 -4.29
CA ASP A 120 2.87 -0.53 -5.27
C ASP A 120 2.40 -1.29 -6.51
N VAL A 121 3.20 -2.25 -6.99
CA VAL A 121 2.78 -3.16 -8.07
C VAL A 121 1.61 -4.04 -7.63
N ALA A 122 1.62 -4.56 -6.40
CA ALA A 122 0.50 -5.35 -5.88
C ALA A 122 -0.80 -4.52 -5.83
N VAL A 123 -0.74 -3.27 -5.38
CA VAL A 123 -1.88 -2.34 -5.39
C VAL A 123 -2.35 -2.06 -6.82
N SER A 124 -1.43 -1.83 -7.75
CA SER A 124 -1.76 -1.59 -9.16
C SER A 124 -2.52 -2.76 -9.79
N ILE A 125 -2.09 -4.00 -9.54
CA ILE A 125 -2.80 -5.21 -10.02
C ILE A 125 -4.19 -5.31 -9.37
N LEU A 126 -4.29 -5.10 -8.06
CA LEU A 126 -5.56 -5.13 -7.34
C LEU A 126 -6.54 -4.06 -7.85
N ALA A 127 -6.04 -2.88 -8.23
CA ALA A 127 -6.84 -1.78 -8.78
C ALA A 127 -7.29 -2.05 -10.22
N ASN A 128 -6.37 -2.46 -11.10
CA ASN A 128 -6.63 -2.54 -12.53
C ASN A 128 -7.31 -3.87 -12.93
N GLU A 129 -6.90 -4.99 -12.34
CA GLU A 129 -7.38 -6.32 -12.76
C GLU A 129 -8.54 -6.82 -11.92
N TYR A 130 -8.49 -6.58 -10.60
CA TYR A 130 -9.45 -7.15 -9.65
C TYR A 130 -10.50 -6.16 -9.15
N ARG A 131 -10.28 -4.85 -9.33
CA ARG A 131 -11.15 -3.77 -8.80
C ARG A 131 -11.45 -3.96 -7.31
N GLU A 132 -10.45 -4.36 -6.52
CA GLU A 132 -10.62 -4.71 -5.10
C GLU A 132 -10.73 -3.48 -4.19
N LEU A 133 -11.96 -3.00 -4.00
CA LEU A 133 -12.24 -1.79 -3.22
C LEU A 133 -12.06 -1.97 -1.69
N SER A 134 -12.00 -3.21 -1.18
CA SER A 134 -11.93 -3.45 0.28
C SER A 134 -10.66 -2.89 0.93
N LEU A 135 -9.65 -2.56 0.13
CA LEU A 135 -8.34 -2.11 0.58
C LEU A 135 -8.16 -0.59 0.56
N LEU A 136 -9.12 0.18 0.04
CA LEU A 136 -8.96 1.62 -0.14
C LEU A 136 -8.56 2.36 1.15
N GLY A 137 -9.12 1.96 2.29
CA GLY A 137 -8.73 2.51 3.58
C GLY A 137 -7.28 2.21 3.93
N ILE A 138 -6.84 0.96 3.78
CA ILE A 138 -5.47 0.55 4.10
C ILE A 138 -4.47 1.23 3.16
N ILE A 139 -4.77 1.30 1.87
CA ILE A 139 -3.89 1.94 0.88
C ILE A 139 -3.77 3.44 1.16
N SER A 140 -4.86 4.11 1.58
CA SER A 140 -4.78 5.51 2.01
C SER A 140 -3.85 5.67 3.23
N GLU A 141 -3.97 4.82 4.25
CA GLU A 141 -3.06 4.85 5.42
C GLU A 141 -1.60 4.62 5.00
N LEU A 142 -1.33 3.74 4.04
CA LEU A 142 0.01 3.53 3.48
C LEU A 142 0.57 4.79 2.81
N ILE A 143 -0.21 5.48 1.98
CA ILE A 143 0.20 6.74 1.32
C ILE A 143 0.63 7.77 2.38
N PHE A 144 -0.20 7.97 3.40
CA PHE A 144 0.10 8.95 4.45
C PHE A 144 1.24 8.51 5.35
N MET A 145 1.34 7.22 5.68
CA MET A 145 2.48 6.68 6.42
C MET A 145 3.79 6.96 5.69
N ARG A 146 3.91 6.62 4.41
CA ARG A 146 5.11 6.87 3.60
C ARG A 146 5.46 8.35 3.51
N ASN A 147 4.47 9.21 3.30
CA ASN A 147 4.65 10.67 3.29
C ASN A 147 5.20 11.22 4.62
N ARG A 148 4.82 10.64 5.76
CA ARG A 148 5.40 11.05 7.05
C ARG A 148 6.90 10.77 7.13
N TYR A 149 7.34 9.66 6.54
CA TYR A 149 8.74 9.23 6.47
C TYR A 149 9.50 9.72 5.23
N ASP A 150 8.92 10.62 4.43
CA ASP A 150 9.50 11.14 3.19
C ASP A 150 9.88 10.04 2.17
N GLU A 151 9.15 8.91 2.22
CA GLU A 151 9.26 7.82 1.24
C GLU A 151 8.48 8.14 -0.06
N ASN A 152 8.83 7.47 -1.16
CA ASN A 152 8.14 7.64 -2.44
C ASN A 152 6.67 7.18 -2.34
N ILE A 153 5.75 8.07 -2.72
CA ILE A 153 4.30 7.82 -2.78
C ILE A 153 3.73 7.91 -4.20
N HIS A 154 4.53 8.24 -5.21
CA HIS A 154 4.05 8.61 -6.54
C HIS A 154 3.30 7.46 -7.21
N ASP A 155 3.92 6.28 -7.28
CA ASP A 155 3.32 5.10 -7.92
C ASP A 155 2.16 4.55 -7.09
N LEU A 156 2.26 4.59 -5.76
CA LEU A 156 1.16 4.21 -4.87
C LEU A 156 -0.07 5.11 -5.03
N VAL A 157 0.11 6.44 -5.09
CA VAL A 157 -0.98 7.39 -5.33
C VAL A 157 -1.58 7.18 -6.72
N TRP A 158 -0.74 6.98 -7.74
CA TRP A 158 -1.22 6.67 -9.08
C TRP A 158 -2.11 5.42 -9.06
N ALA A 159 -1.60 4.31 -8.51
CA ALA A 159 -2.34 3.05 -8.40
C ALA A 159 -3.63 3.18 -7.57
N TYR A 160 -3.61 3.98 -6.50
CA TYR A 160 -4.77 4.26 -5.65
C TYR A 160 -5.92 4.96 -6.39
N PHE A 161 -5.59 5.83 -7.32
CA PHE A 161 -6.60 6.53 -8.09
C PHE A 161 -7.11 5.73 -9.30
N ARG A 162 -6.37 4.70 -9.74
CA ARG A 162 -6.83 3.72 -10.75
C ARG A 162 -8.06 2.90 -10.34
N PHE A 163 -8.44 2.90 -9.05
CA PHE A 163 -9.72 2.32 -8.63
C PHE A 163 -10.94 3.07 -9.20
N ASN A 164 -10.76 4.31 -9.68
CA ASN A 164 -11.77 5.09 -10.40
C ASN A 164 -13.12 5.14 -9.68
N THR A 165 -13.10 5.52 -8.41
CA THR A 165 -14.29 5.65 -7.57
C THR A 165 -14.16 6.84 -6.61
N PRO A 166 -15.19 7.69 -6.48
CA PRO A 166 -15.19 8.82 -5.53
C PRO A 166 -14.95 8.41 -4.07
N ILE A 167 -15.15 7.14 -3.72
CA ILE A 167 -14.84 6.59 -2.39
C ILE A 167 -13.35 6.79 -2.03
N THR A 168 -12.45 6.79 -3.02
CA THR A 168 -11.03 7.11 -2.83
C THR A 168 -10.84 8.47 -2.15
N LEU A 169 -11.57 9.50 -2.60
CA LEU A 169 -11.52 10.84 -2.01
C LEU A 169 -12.02 10.86 -0.57
N LYS A 170 -13.06 10.07 -0.24
CA LYS A 170 -13.59 9.96 1.13
C LYS A 170 -12.54 9.44 2.10
N TYR A 171 -11.72 8.47 1.69
CA TYR A 171 -10.63 7.95 2.51
C TYR A 171 -9.48 8.96 2.67
N ILE A 172 -9.10 9.69 1.62
CA ILE A 172 -8.11 10.77 1.70
C ILE A 172 -8.60 11.92 2.61
N ALA A 173 -9.88 12.29 2.53
CA ALA A 173 -10.48 13.37 3.31
C ALA A 173 -10.35 13.19 4.82
N ARG A 174 -10.30 11.95 5.32
CA ARG A 174 -10.08 11.64 6.74
C ARG A 174 -8.78 12.24 7.27
N PHE A 175 -7.79 12.46 6.42
CA PHE A 175 -6.49 13.02 6.81
C PHE A 175 -6.47 14.55 6.88
N LEU A 176 -7.53 15.25 6.45
CA LEU A 176 -7.71 16.68 6.70
C LEU A 176 -7.76 16.98 8.21
N ASP A 177 -8.32 16.06 9.00
CA ASP A 177 -8.44 16.18 10.45
C ASP A 177 -7.24 15.55 11.20
N SER A 178 -6.21 15.08 10.48
CA SER A 178 -5.02 14.49 11.11
C SER A 178 -4.29 15.52 11.98
N LYS A 179 -3.78 15.07 13.14
CA LYS A 179 -2.92 15.89 13.99
C LYS A 179 -1.57 16.21 13.31
N ASN A 180 -1.13 15.37 12.37
CA ASN A 180 0.13 15.57 11.68
C ASN A 180 -0.01 16.61 10.54
N PRO A 181 0.79 17.70 10.53
CA PRO A 181 0.72 18.71 9.48
C PRO A 181 1.12 18.18 8.09
N LYS A 182 2.03 17.19 8.00
CA LYS A 182 2.39 16.56 6.71
C LYS A 182 1.18 15.85 6.08
N ASP A 183 0.35 15.22 6.90
CA ASP A 183 -0.87 14.57 6.43
C ASP A 183 -1.88 15.59 5.92
N ARG A 184 -2.18 16.64 6.70
CA ARG A 184 -3.14 17.67 6.27
C ARG A 184 -2.69 18.33 4.97
N LYS A 185 -1.40 18.61 4.83
CA LYS A 185 -0.81 19.18 3.60
C LYS A 185 -0.99 18.25 2.41
N LEU A 186 -0.68 16.95 2.56
CA LEU A 186 -0.84 15.98 1.49
C LEU A 186 -2.31 15.77 1.13
N ALA A 187 -3.21 15.68 2.12
CA ALA A 187 -4.64 15.50 1.89
C ALA A 187 -5.21 16.64 1.05
N LYS A 188 -4.93 17.89 1.40
CA LYS A 188 -5.33 19.06 0.60
C LYS A 188 -4.81 19.00 -0.83
N LYS A 189 -3.54 18.62 -1.00
CA LYS A 189 -2.91 18.45 -2.32
C LYS A 189 -3.63 17.40 -3.16
N LEU A 190 -3.87 16.21 -2.60
CA LEU A 190 -4.51 15.08 -3.29
C LEU A 190 -5.99 15.32 -3.60
N LEU A 191 -6.70 16.03 -2.72
CA LEU A 191 -8.10 16.39 -2.94
C LEU A 191 -8.26 17.59 -3.87
N GLY A 192 -7.18 18.34 -4.12
CA GLY A 192 -7.23 19.61 -4.85
C GLY A 192 -8.20 20.59 -4.19
N CYS A 193 -8.24 20.71 -2.87
CA CYS A 193 -9.19 21.61 -2.20
C CYS A 193 -8.61 22.26 -0.94
N GLU A 194 -9.21 23.38 -0.54
CA GLU A 194 -8.88 24.10 0.69
C GLU A 194 -9.85 23.79 1.85
N ALA A 195 -10.56 22.66 1.78
CA ALA A 195 -11.45 22.22 2.84
C ALA A 195 -10.70 22.18 4.19
N LYS A 196 -11.34 22.74 5.23
CA LYS A 196 -10.74 22.86 6.56
C LYS A 196 -10.84 21.59 7.37
N SER A 197 -11.83 20.75 7.07
CA SER A 197 -12.09 19.48 7.76
C SER A 197 -12.61 18.40 6.83
N CYS A 198 -12.55 17.15 7.27
CA CYS A 198 -13.17 16.03 6.55
C CYS A 198 -14.68 16.26 6.39
N LYS A 199 -15.34 16.74 7.44
CA LYS A 199 -16.79 17.02 7.45
C LYS A 199 -17.17 18.03 6.36
N ASP A 200 -16.41 19.12 6.24
CA ASP A 200 -16.66 20.15 5.23
C ASP A 200 -16.51 19.59 3.82
N PHE A 201 -15.46 18.78 3.60
CA PHE A 201 -15.23 18.14 2.30
C PHE A 201 -16.32 17.14 1.94
N LEU A 202 -16.77 16.31 2.89
CA LEU A 202 -17.83 15.34 2.65
C LEU A 202 -19.16 16.00 2.34
N LYS A 203 -19.47 17.13 2.99
CA LYS A 203 -20.67 17.94 2.67
C LYS A 203 -20.62 18.42 1.22
N TYR A 204 -19.49 18.97 0.82
CA TYR A 204 -19.25 19.40 -0.57
C TYR A 204 -19.42 18.23 -1.55
N MET A 205 -18.83 17.08 -1.25
CA MET A 205 -18.95 15.88 -2.09
C MET A 205 -20.40 15.39 -2.26
N THR A 206 -21.21 15.40 -1.19
CA THR A 206 -22.60 14.91 -1.29
C THR A 206 -23.48 15.74 -2.22
N GLU A 207 -23.14 17.00 -2.44
CA GLU A 207 -23.87 17.90 -3.34
C GLU A 207 -23.51 17.65 -4.83
N ASP A 208 -22.35 17.04 -5.11
CA ASP A 208 -21.78 16.89 -6.47
C ASP A 208 -21.31 15.46 -6.84
N GLU A 209 -21.53 14.43 -6.01
CA GLU A 209 -20.98 13.07 -6.20
C GLU A 209 -21.37 12.44 -7.56
N SER A 210 -22.59 12.69 -8.05
CA SER A 210 -23.08 12.21 -9.35
C SER A 210 -22.50 12.96 -10.56
N LYS A 211 -21.84 14.10 -10.32
CA LYS A 211 -21.19 14.92 -11.34
C LYS A 211 -19.68 14.70 -11.38
N MET A 212 -19.07 13.99 -10.43
CA MET A 212 -17.62 13.82 -10.43
C MET A 212 -17.16 12.88 -11.55
N ILE A 213 -16.23 13.35 -12.38
CA ILE A 213 -15.55 12.61 -13.44
C ILE A 213 -14.08 12.44 -13.03
N TYR A 214 -13.57 11.23 -13.18
CA TYR A 214 -12.15 10.95 -13.06
C TYR A 214 -11.39 11.47 -14.28
N THR A 215 -10.34 12.24 -14.07
CA THR A 215 -9.62 12.96 -15.15
C THR A 215 -8.42 12.21 -15.72
N ASP A 216 -8.07 11.05 -15.12
CA ASP A 216 -6.80 10.34 -15.36
C ASP A 216 -5.52 11.13 -15.01
N GLU A 217 -5.60 12.35 -14.47
CA GLU A 217 -4.43 13.11 -14.04
C GLU A 217 -3.70 12.45 -12.87
N SER A 218 -2.37 12.52 -12.88
CA SER A 218 -1.54 11.95 -11.82
C SER A 218 -0.19 12.67 -11.68
N PHE A 219 0.57 12.30 -10.64
CA PHE A 219 1.89 12.89 -10.40
C PHE A 219 2.93 12.61 -11.49
N GLN A 220 2.65 11.69 -12.42
CA GLN A 220 3.50 11.47 -13.60
C GLN A 220 3.35 12.57 -14.65
N TYR A 221 2.18 13.24 -14.70
CA TYR A 221 1.86 14.27 -15.70
C TYR A 221 1.87 15.69 -15.14
N ALA A 222 1.59 15.86 -13.83
CA ALA A 222 1.53 17.17 -13.20
C ALA A 222 2.04 17.14 -11.75
N SER A 223 2.68 18.22 -11.31
CA SER A 223 3.12 18.37 -9.91
C SER A 223 1.95 18.50 -8.91
N ASN A 224 0.77 18.88 -9.42
CA ASN A 224 -0.49 19.02 -8.69
C ASN A 224 -1.67 18.47 -9.53
N PRO A 225 -1.83 17.13 -9.62
CA PRO A 225 -2.82 16.51 -10.49
C PRO A 225 -4.25 16.72 -9.96
N ARG A 226 -5.17 17.05 -10.86
CA ARG A 226 -6.60 17.18 -10.59
C ARG A 226 -7.30 15.88 -10.85
N VAL A 227 -7.20 14.91 -9.93
CA VAL A 227 -7.63 13.54 -10.16
C VAL A 227 -9.14 13.39 -10.46
N TYR A 228 -9.97 14.28 -9.92
CA TYR A 228 -11.41 14.35 -10.23
C TYR A 228 -11.81 15.79 -10.57
N ALA A 229 -12.79 15.93 -11.45
CA ALA A 229 -13.40 17.19 -11.84
C ALA A 229 -14.94 17.06 -11.84
N ALA A 230 -15.67 18.18 -11.74
CA ALA A 230 -17.12 18.16 -11.95
C ALA A 230 -17.45 18.10 -13.44
N LYS A 231 -18.46 17.32 -13.81
CA LYS A 231 -19.06 17.24 -15.14
C LYS A 231 -19.67 18.60 -15.46
N GLU A 232 -19.15 19.28 -16.47
CA GLU A 232 -19.62 20.61 -16.87
C GLU A 232 -21.15 20.63 -17.08
N GLY A 233 -21.80 21.65 -16.52
CA GLY A 233 -23.25 21.83 -16.55
C GLY A 233 -23.82 22.87 -15.57
N THR A 234 -23.03 23.35 -14.60
CA THR A 234 -23.34 24.53 -13.78
C THR A 234 -22.05 25.19 -13.34
N ASP A 235 -21.92 26.49 -13.58
CA ASP A 235 -20.83 27.40 -13.14
C ASP A 235 -20.68 27.44 -11.60
N HIS A 236 -20.23 26.34 -11.02
CA HIS A 236 -19.63 26.32 -9.69
C HIS A 236 -18.21 25.79 -9.83
N ASP A 237 -17.38 26.68 -10.36
CA ASP A 237 -15.92 26.60 -10.32
C ASP A 237 -15.45 26.05 -8.99
N LEU A 238 -14.89 24.84 -9.02
CA LEU A 238 -14.12 24.27 -7.92
C LEU A 238 -12.87 25.09 -7.57
N HIS A 239 -12.49 26.06 -8.42
CA HIS A 239 -11.37 26.97 -8.19
C HIS A 239 -11.52 28.33 -8.89
N LYS A 240 -11.90 29.38 -8.14
CA LYS A 240 -11.31 30.71 -8.36
C LYS A 240 -9.96 30.77 -7.63
N GLY A 241 -8.93 30.16 -8.23
CA GLY A 241 -7.53 30.29 -7.84
C GLY A 241 -6.78 30.96 -8.97
N LYS A 242 -6.35 32.22 -8.76
CA LYS A 242 -5.64 33.05 -9.73
C LYS A 242 -4.46 32.30 -10.35
N GLN A 243 -4.40 32.29 -11.69
CA GLN A 243 -3.12 32.23 -12.38
C GLN A 243 -2.30 33.46 -11.97
N VAL A 244 -1.16 33.23 -11.33
CA VAL A 244 0.03 34.09 -11.40
C VAL A 244 1.22 33.17 -11.54
#